data_AF-A0A7J7REW9-F1
#
_entry.id   AF-A0A7J7REW9-F1
#
_cell.length_a   1.000
_cell.length_b   1.000
_cell.length_c   1.000
_cell.angle_alpha   90.00
_cell.angle_beta   90.00
_cell.angle_gamma   90.00
#
_symmetry.space_group_name_H-M   'P 1'
#
loop_
_entity.id
_entity.type
_entity.pdbx_description
1 polymer ?
#
loop_
_entity_poly.entity_id
_entity_poly.type
_entity_poly.pdbx_seq_one_letter_code
_entity_poly.pdbx_strand_id
1 'polypeptide(L)' 'MELFSQPFIQATRHTLSTPGIVVLGTIPVPKGKPLALVEEIRNRPDVMVFSVTKENRNHLLTEIVTCVQSGRK' A
#
# COMPACT_ATOMS: atom_id res chain seq x y z
N MET A 1 17.27 4.16 -5.89
CA MET A 1 16.08 4.05 -5.03
C MET A 1 15.23 2.88 -5.53
N GLU A 2 14.69 2.06 -4.64
CA GLU A 2 14.00 0.80 -4.97
C GLU A 2 12.79 0.98 -5.89
N LEU A 3 12.07 2.10 -5.81
CA LEU A 3 10.92 2.40 -6.66
C LEU A 3 11.26 2.60 -8.15
N PHE A 4 12.55 2.69 -8.52
CA PHE A 4 13.02 2.67 -9.90
C PHE A 4 13.71 1.36 -10.29
N SER A 5 13.82 0.42 -9.34
CA SER A 5 14.43 -0.90 -9.55
C SER A 5 13.41 -1.83 -10.20
N GLN A 6 13.74 -2.35 -11.39
CA GLN A 6 12.87 -3.29 -12.09
C GLN A 6 12.60 -4.57 -11.29
N PRO A 7 13.60 -5.21 -10.64
CA PRO A 7 13.35 -6.33 -9.75
C PRO A 7 12.33 -6.03 -8.63
N PHE A 8 12.43 -4.85 -8.01
CA PHE A 8 11.51 -4.45 -6.95
C PHE A 8 10.09 -4.22 -7.47
N ILE A 9 9.96 -3.52 -8.61
CA ILE A 9 8.67 -3.29 -9.28
C ILE A 9 8.00 -4.62 -9.62
N GLN A 10 8.74 -5.55 -10.21
CA GLN A 10 8.22 -6.87 -10.59
C GLN A 10 7.81 -7.69 -9.36
N ALA A 11 8.64 -7.75 -8.33
CA ALA A 11 8.34 -8.47 -7.09
C ALA A 11 7.11 -7.88 -6.38
N THR A 12 6.96 -6.56 -6.37
CA THR A 12 5.81 -5.88 -5.77
C THR A 12 4.53 -6.21 -6.52
N ARG A 13 4.53 -6.10 -7.86
CA ARG A 13 3.38 -6.46 -8.70
C ARG A 13 2.99 -7.93 -8.55
N HIS A 14 3.97 -8.83 -8.53
CA HIS A 14 3.73 -10.24 -8.33
C HIS A 14 3.09 -10.49 -6.97
N THR A 15 3.68 -9.99 -5.89
CA THR A 15 3.14 -10.13 -4.53
C THR A 15 1.70 -9.62 -4.40
N LEU A 16 1.39 -8.45 -4.99
CA LEU A 16 0.04 -7.88 -4.98
C LEU A 16 -0.95 -8.63 -5.87
N SER A 17 -0.49 -9.47 -6.79
CA SER A 17 -1.35 -10.26 -7.67
C SER A 17 -1.51 -11.71 -7.20
N THR A 18 -0.75 -12.14 -6.18
CA THR A 18 -0.81 -13.49 -5.63
C THR A 18 -2.02 -13.64 -4.70
N PRO A 19 -2.99 -14.51 -5.03
CA PRO A 19 -4.15 -14.73 -4.18
C PRO A 19 -3.75 -15.21 -2.78
N GLY A 20 -4.50 -14.78 -1.76
CA GLY A 20 -4.26 -15.18 -0.37
C GLY A 20 -3.10 -14.47 0.34
N ILE A 21 -2.39 -13.58 -0.35
CA ILE A 21 -1.39 -12.71 0.28
C ILE A 21 -2.02 -11.37 0.66
N VAL A 22 -1.88 -10.98 1.92
CA VAL A 22 -2.23 -9.64 2.40
C VAL A 22 -0.95 -8.83 2.57
N VAL A 23 -0.84 -7.72 1.84
CA VAL A 23 0.31 -6.81 1.90
C VAL A 23 -0.05 -5.62 2.77
N LEU A 24 0.78 -5.34 3.78
CA LEU A 24 0.74 -4.10 4.55
C LEU A 24 2.02 -3.31 4.28
N GLY A 25 1.88 -2.06 3.86
CA GLY A 25 3.03 -1.21 3.55
C GLY A 25 2.66 0.27 3.57
N THR A 26 3.67 1.11 3.40
CA THR A 26 3.50 2.56 3.29
C THR A 26 3.85 3.02 1.88
N ILE A 27 3.12 4.02 1.39
CA ILE A 27 3.41 4.70 0.13
C ILE A 27 3.55 6.20 0.40
N PRO A 28 4.42 6.91 -0.34
CA PRO A 28 4.54 8.34 -0.17
C PRO A 28 3.26 9.07 -0.60
N VAL A 29 2.97 10.19 0.05
CA VAL A 29 1.95 11.14 -0.39
C VAL A 29 2.40 11.73 -1.74
N PRO A 30 1.50 11.93 -2.73
CA PRO A 30 1.89 12.47 -4.03
C PRO A 30 2.45 13.86 -3.86
N LYS A 31 3.69 14.07 -4.29
CA LYS A 31 4.34 15.38 -4.28
C LYS A 31 5.25 15.50 -5.49
N GLY A 32 4.99 16.49 -6.33
CA GLY A 32 5.76 16.70 -7.57
C GLY A 32 5.49 15.62 -8.61
N LYS A 33 6.55 15.07 -9.23
CA LYS A 33 6.42 14.06 -10.29
C LYS A 33 5.85 12.75 -9.73
N PRO A 34 4.77 12.20 -10.31
CA PRO A 34 4.19 10.95 -9.84
C PRO A 34 5.18 9.79 -9.98
N LEU A 35 5.24 8.95 -8.94
CA LEU A 35 5.98 7.69 -8.98
C LEU A 35 5.03 6.62 -9.52
N ALA A 36 5.30 6.11 -10.74
CA ALA A 36 4.36 5.26 -11.47
C ALA A 36 3.87 4.05 -10.64
N LEU A 37 4.78 3.34 -9.96
CA LEU A 37 4.40 2.20 -9.10
C LEU A 37 3.51 2.62 -7.91
N VAL A 38 3.75 3.81 -7.34
CA VAL A 38 2.94 4.30 -6.20
C VAL A 38 1.53 4.64 -6.65
N GLU A 39 1.38 5.29 -7.81
CA GLU A 39 0.07 5.58 -8.38
C GLU A 39 -0.66 4.31 -8.81
N GLU A 40 0.05 3.33 -9.36
CA GLU A 40 -0.50 2.00 -9.65
C GLU A 40 -1.07 1.37 -8.39
N ILE A 41 -0.29 1.25 -7.31
CA ILE A 41 -0.72 0.65 -6.04
C ILE A 41 -1.90 1.41 -5.43
N ARG A 42 -1.85 2.75 -5.41
CA ARG A 42 -2.90 3.60 -4.81
C ARG A 42 -4.26 3.42 -5.48
N ASN A 43 -4.28 3.27 -6.81
CA ASN A 43 -5.51 3.25 -7.60
C ASN A 43 -6.06 1.84 -7.82
N ARG A 44 -5.45 0.82 -7.23
CA ARG A 44 -5.95 -0.55 -7.29
C ARG A 44 -7.29 -0.69 -6.54
N PRO A 45 -8.26 -1.42 -7.09
CA PRO A 45 -9.58 -1.58 -6.48
C PRO A 45 -9.56 -2.41 -5.19
N ASP A 46 -8.53 -3.25 -5.00
CA ASP A 46 -8.34 -4.13 -3.85
C ASP A 46 -7.40 -3.53 -2.78
N VAL A 47 -7.06 -2.25 -2.89
CA VAL A 47 -6.18 -1.56 -1.95
C VAL A 47 -6.98 -0.58 -1.09
N MET A 48 -6.78 -0.67 0.23
CA MET A 48 -7.27 0.32 1.20
C MET A 48 -6.14 1.29 1.57
N VAL A 49 -6.36 2.59 1.38
CA VAL A 49 -5.38 3.64 1.68
C VAL A 49 -5.76 4.40 2.93
N PHE A 50 -4.91 4.33 3.96
CA PHE A 50 -5.06 5.12 5.19
C PHE A 50 -4.18 6.38 5.12
N SER A 51 -4.80 7.55 5.13
CA SER A 51 -4.08 8.83 5.20
C SER A 51 -3.70 9.14 6.64
N VAL A 52 -2.40 9.09 6.95
CA VAL A 52 -1.87 9.39 8.28
C VAL A 52 -1.65 10.90 8.44
N THR A 53 -2.25 11.49 9.46
CA THR A 53 -2.06 12.87 9.90
C THR A 53 -1.43 12.90 11.30
N LYS A 54 -1.07 14.09 11.80
CA LYS A 54 -0.53 14.22 13.16
C LYS A 54 -1.56 13.84 14.22
N GLU A 55 -2.83 14.07 13.93
CA GLU A 55 -3.98 13.92 14.83
C GLU A 55 -4.44 12.46 14.91
N ASN A 56 -4.38 11.71 13.80
CA ASN A 56 -4.89 10.34 13.77
C ASN A 56 -3.81 9.24 13.98
N ARG A 57 -2.52 9.59 13.97
CA ARG A 57 -1.40 8.61 13.95
C ARG A 57 -1.44 7.55 15.06
N ASN A 58 -1.98 7.88 16.23
CA ASN A 58 -2.05 6.96 17.37
C ASN A 58 -3.38 6.19 17.44
N HIS A 59 -4.35 6.55 16.60
CA HIS A 59 -5.70 5.97 16.61
C HIS A 59 -5.95 5.00 15.44
N LEU A 60 -5.13 5.07 14.37
CA LEU A 60 -5.29 4.24 13.18
C LEU A 60 -4.99 2.74 13.36
N LEU A 61 -4.32 2.34 14.44
CA LEU A 61 -3.86 0.96 14.62
C LEU A 61 -5.02 -0.04 14.52
N THR A 62 -6.12 0.21 15.25
CA THR A 62 -7.28 -0.68 15.29
C THR A 62 -7.93 -0.80 13.91
N GLU A 63 -8.05 0.30 13.18
CA GLU A 63 -8.64 0.32 11.83
C GLU A 63 -7.79 -0.47 10.83
N ILE A 64 -6.47 -0.27 10.84
CA ILE A 64 -5.53 -0.99 9.98
C ILE A 64 -5.58 -2.49 10.27
N VAL A 65 -5.52 -2.89 11.56
CA VAL A 65 -5.57 -4.31 11.95
C VAL A 65 -6.88 -4.95 11.54
N THR A 66 -8.01 -4.25 11.72
CA THR A 66 -9.33 -4.74 11.31
C THR A 66 -9.40 -4.96 9.80
N CYS A 67 -8.87 -4.03 9.01
CA CYS A 67 -8.80 -4.15 7.55
C CYS A 67 -7.91 -5.32 7.11
N VAL A 68 -6.77 -5.54 7.76
CA VAL A 68 -5.89 -6.67 7.46
C VAL A 68 -6.56 -8.01 7.79
N GLN A 69 -7.32 -8.08 8.89
CA GLN A 69 -8.03 -9.29 9.28
C GLN A 69 -9.23 -9.60 8.37
N SER A 70 -9.94 -8.59 7.86
CA SER A 70 -11.06 -8.82 6.94
C SER A 70 -10.60 -9.35 5.58
N GLY A 71 -9.41 -8.93 5.10
CA GLY A 71 -8.81 -9.42 3.86
C GLY A 71 -8.22 -10.83 3.92
N ARG A 72 -8.20 -11.48 5.10
CA ARG A 72 -7.78 -12.90 5.26
C ARG A 72 -8.92 -13.90 5.08
N LYS A 73 -10.16 -13.44 4.92
CA LYS A 73 -11.32 -14.31 4.67
C LYS A 73 -11.40 -14.68 3.20
#